data_AF-A0A1B6Z6X2-F1
#
_entry.id   AF-A0A1B6Z6X2-F1
#
_cell.length_a   1.000
_cell.length_b   1.000
_cell.length_c   1.000
_cell.angle_alpha   90.00
_cell.angle_beta   90.00
_cell.angle_gamma   90.00
#
_symmetry.space_group_name_H-M   'P 1'
#
loop_
_entity.id
_entity.type
_entity.pdbx_description
1 polymer ?
#
loop_
_entity_poly.entity_id
_entity_poly.type
_entity_poly.pdbx_seq_one_letter_code
_entity_poly.pdbx_strand_id
1 'polypeptide(L)'
;MGPGIATGFLQRSLNALNRNGRDFTEIAVDRQIGGKTLAALQTFLQRRRPDGETILLKAVEALQGARYIKLAEQRPANEAFLYGWLAHRIS
;
A
#
# COMPACT_ATOMS: atom_id res chain seq x y z
N MET A 1 1.12 10.87 -9.01
CA MET A 1 -0.03 10.23 -8.34
C MET A 1 -0.61 11.18 -7.32
N GLY A 2 -1.92 11.14 -7.06
CA GLY A 2 -2.56 11.96 -6.01
C GLY A 2 -2.56 11.27 -4.64
N PRO A 3 -2.58 12.02 -3.51
CA PRO A 3 -2.51 11.47 -2.15
C PRO A 3 -3.55 10.38 -1.85
N GLY A 4 -4.78 10.53 -2.34
CA GLY A 4 -5.83 9.53 -2.12
C GLY A 4 -5.52 8.15 -2.71
N ILE A 5 -4.76 8.07 -3.81
CA ILE A 5 -4.34 6.76 -4.35
C ILE A 5 -3.39 6.05 -3.38
N ALA A 6 -2.42 6.80 -2.82
CA ALA A 6 -1.48 6.26 -1.84
C ALA A 6 -2.20 5.83 -0.55
N THR A 7 -3.15 6.63 -0.06
CA THR A 7 -4.01 6.26 1.06
C THR A 7 -4.79 4.98 0.79
N GLY A 8 -5.37 4.84 -0.41
CA GLY A 8 -6.07 3.62 -0.81
C GLY A 8 -5.16 2.38 -0.83
N PHE A 9 -3.89 2.52 -1.19
CA PHE A 9 -2.93 1.42 -1.10
C PHE A 9 -2.69 1.00 0.35
N LEU A 10 -2.45 1.95 1.24
CA LEU A 10 -2.28 1.67 2.67
C LEU A 10 -3.50 0.94 3.24
N GLN A 11 -4.71 1.43 2.99
CA GLN A 11 -5.94 0.83 3.50
C GLN A 11 -6.13 -0.60 2.98
N ARG A 12 -5.89 -0.84 1.68
CA ARG A 12 -5.95 -2.18 1.09
C ARG A 12 -4.90 -3.12 1.68
N SER A 13 -3.66 -2.65 1.86
CA SER A 13 -2.59 -3.45 2.45
C SER A 13 -2.90 -3.82 3.90
N LEU A 14 -3.41 -2.87 4.70
CA LEU A 14 -3.81 -3.13 6.09
C LEU A 14 -4.90 -4.22 6.16
N ASN A 15 -5.96 -4.08 5.36
CA ASN A 15 -7.04 -5.07 5.30
C ASN A 15 -6.52 -6.45 4.87
N ALA A 16 -5.78 -6.53 3.76
CA ALA A 16 -5.23 -7.79 3.27
C ALA A 16 -4.32 -8.50 4.28
N LEU A 17 -3.69 -7.73 5.19
CA LEU A 17 -2.75 -8.25 6.19
C LEU A 17 -3.35 -8.34 7.60
N ASN A 18 -4.66 -8.16 7.79
CA ASN A 18 -5.29 -8.16 9.13
C ASN A 18 -5.62 -9.55 9.71
N ARG A 19 -5.13 -10.63 9.08
CA ARG A 19 -5.35 -12.04 9.46
C ARG A 19 -6.84 -12.44 9.50
N ASN A 20 -7.61 -12.05 8.47
CA ASN A 20 -9.06 -12.27 8.38
C ASN A 20 -9.81 -11.57 9.51
N GLY A 21 -9.48 -10.30 9.75
CA GLY A 21 -10.12 -9.47 10.76
C GLY A 21 -9.67 -9.73 12.21
N ARG A 22 -8.71 -10.63 12.44
CA ARG A 22 -8.21 -10.96 13.80
C ARG A 22 -7.43 -9.83 14.44
N ASP A 23 -6.72 -9.04 13.65
CA ASP A 23 -5.94 -7.90 14.17
C ASP A 23 -6.83 -6.68 14.41
N PHE A 24 -7.72 -6.42 13.46
CA PHE A 24 -8.72 -5.36 13.48
C PHE A 24 -9.77 -5.65 12.41
N THR A 25 -10.99 -5.15 12.60
CA THR A 25 -12.05 -5.23 11.58
C THR A 25 -11.64 -4.51 10.30
N GLU A 26 -12.08 -5.03 9.15
CA GLU A 26 -11.93 -4.37 7.84
C GLU A 26 -12.27 -2.88 7.91
N ILE A 27 -11.35 -2.04 7.45
CA ILE A 27 -11.59 -0.60 7.30
C ILE A 27 -12.05 -0.28 5.88
N ALA A 28 -12.79 0.82 5.71
CA ALA A 28 -13.19 1.28 4.38
C ALA A 28 -11.97 1.74 3.57
N VAL A 29 -11.97 1.46 2.26
CA VAL A 29 -10.97 1.97 1.31
C VAL A 29 -11.48 3.28 0.70
N ASP A 30 -11.76 4.26 1.56
CA ASP A 30 -12.33 5.56 1.21
C ASP A 30 -11.28 6.58 0.73
N ARG A 31 -9.99 6.21 0.78
CA ARG A 31 -8.85 7.05 0.39
C ARG A 31 -8.66 8.29 1.28
N GLN A 32 -9.19 8.25 2.50
CA GLN A 32 -9.03 9.29 3.51
C GLN A 32 -8.34 8.72 4.75
N ILE A 33 -7.32 9.42 5.26
CA ILE A 33 -6.68 9.04 6.51
C ILE A 33 -7.55 9.56 7.67
N GLY A 34 -8.41 8.68 8.19
CA GLY A 34 -9.22 8.93 9.38
C GLY A 34 -8.77 8.13 10.59
N GLY A 35 -9.45 8.32 11.72
CA GLY A 35 -9.13 7.63 12.98
C GLY A 35 -9.11 6.10 12.86
N LYS A 36 -9.98 5.51 12.04
CA LYS A 36 -9.99 4.06 11.78
C LYS A 36 -8.71 3.58 11.07
N THR A 37 -8.23 4.31 10.08
CA THR A 37 -6.98 3.96 9.38
C THR A 37 -5.78 4.09 10.30
N LEU A 38 -5.72 5.14 11.13
CA LEU A 38 -4.65 5.33 12.10
C LEU A 38 -4.66 4.23 13.18
N ALA A 39 -5.82 3.86 13.70
CA ALA A 39 -5.96 2.78 14.69
C ALA A 39 -5.57 1.41 14.11
N ALA A 40 -5.96 1.12 12.87
CA ALA A 40 -5.58 -0.10 12.16
C ALA A 40 -4.06 -0.17 11.94
N LEU A 41 -3.44 0.93 11.50
CA LEU A 41 -1.99 1.01 11.33
C LEU A 41 -1.25 0.79 12.66
N GLN A 42 -1.67 1.47 13.73
CA GLN A 42 -1.05 1.30 15.04
C GLN A 42 -1.16 -0.14 15.54
N THR A 43 -2.35 -0.74 15.41
CA THR A 43 -2.59 -2.13 15.82
C THR A 43 -1.75 -3.10 15.00
N PHE A 44 -1.68 -2.89 13.68
CA PHE A 44 -0.85 -3.67 12.78
C PHE A 44 0.64 -3.64 13.22
N LEU A 45 1.20 -2.44 13.42
CA LEU A 45 2.60 -2.25 13.81
C LEU A 45 2.93 -2.82 15.21
N GLN A 46 1.93 -2.92 16.10
CA GLN A 46 2.11 -3.58 17.39
C GLN A 46 2.04 -5.11 17.28
N ARG A 47 1.10 -5.64 16.49
CA ARG A 47 0.85 -7.09 16.39
C ARG A 47 1.82 -7.82 15.47
N ARG A 48 2.44 -7.13 14.51
CA ARG A 48 3.27 -7.73 13.45
C ARG A 48 4.77 -7.46 13.61
N ARG A 49 5.23 -7.10 14.80
CA ARG A 49 6.66 -6.92 15.08
C ARG A 49 7.44 -8.24 14.90
N PRO A 50 8.75 -8.16 14.58
CA PRO A 50 9.50 -6.94 14.27
C PRO A 50 9.30 -6.44 12.83
N ASP A 51 8.96 -7.33 11.89
CA ASP A 51 9.05 -7.04 10.45
C ASP A 51 7.82 -6.38 9.85
N GLY A 52 6.78 -6.13 10.65
CA GLY A 52 5.49 -5.64 10.18
C GLY A 52 5.60 -4.37 9.34
N GLU A 53 6.40 -3.40 9.77
CA GLU A 53 6.63 -2.17 9.02
C GLU A 53 7.20 -2.45 7.62
N THR A 54 8.28 -3.24 7.54
CA THR A 54 8.89 -3.66 6.28
C THR A 54 7.92 -4.42 5.38
N ILE A 55 7.12 -5.33 5.94
CA ILE A 55 6.13 -6.11 5.18
C ILE A 55 5.01 -5.21 4.65
N LEU A 56 4.56 -4.23 5.45
CA LEU A 56 3.53 -3.27 5.03
C LEU A 56 4.04 -2.36 3.92
N LEU A 57 5.29 -1.90 4.02
CA LEU A 57 5.94 -1.13 2.95
C LEU A 57 5.97 -1.92 1.65
N LYS A 58 6.43 -3.18 1.68
CA LYS A 58 6.43 -4.08 0.51
C LYS A 58 5.05 -4.25 -0.11
N ALA A 59 4.01 -4.38 0.71
CA ALA A 59 2.64 -4.48 0.21
C ALA A 59 2.17 -3.20 -0.50
N VAL A 60 2.50 -2.02 0.06
CA VAL A 60 2.18 -0.72 -0.57
C VAL A 60 2.99 -0.52 -1.86
N GLU A 61 4.28 -0.83 -1.86
CA GLU A 61 5.15 -0.78 -3.05
C GLU A 61 4.66 -1.70 -4.17
N ALA A 62 4.22 -2.92 -3.83
CA ALA A 62 3.65 -3.85 -4.81
C ALA A 62 2.39 -3.28 -5.47
N LEU A 63 1.48 -2.66 -4.70
CA LEU A 63 0.30 -1.99 -5.25
C LEU A 63 0.66 -0.78 -6.12
N GLN A 64 1.71 -0.05 -5.74
CA GLN A 64 2.23 1.06 -6.52
C GLN A 64 2.83 0.58 -7.85
N GLY A 65 3.64 -0.47 -7.83
CA GLY A 65 4.24 -1.10 -9.02
C GLY A 65 3.18 -1.62 -9.98
N ALA A 66 2.19 -2.37 -9.47
CA ALA A 66 1.07 -2.85 -10.28
C ALA A 66 0.30 -1.70 -10.96
N ARG A 67 0.12 -0.57 -10.25
CA ARG A 67 -0.51 0.61 -10.85
C ARG A 67 0.37 1.26 -11.92
N TYR A 68 1.68 1.38 -11.71
CA TYR A 68 2.57 1.96 -12.71
C TYR A 68 2.69 1.10 -13.96
N ILE A 69 2.70 -0.23 -13.82
CA ILE A 69 2.60 -1.17 -14.95
C ILE A 69 1.33 -0.85 -15.78
N LYS A 70 0.16 -0.78 -15.12
CA LYS A 70 -1.10 -0.44 -15.80
C LYS A 70 -1.08 0.93 -16.50
N LEU A 71 -0.36 1.91 -15.95
CA LEU A 71 -0.20 3.22 -16.58
C LEU A 71 0.78 3.19 -17.76
N ALA A 72 1.76 2.30 -17.75
CA ALA A 72 2.68 2.10 -18.87
C ALA A 72 2.01 1.37 -20.03
N GLU A 73 1.18 0.35 -19.74
CA GLU A 73 0.36 -0.37 -20.74
C GLU A 73 -0.53 0.57 -21.57
N GLN A 74 -0.95 1.70 -21.00
CA GLN A 74 -1.82 2.68 -21.66
C GLN A 74 -1.05 3.77 -22.41
N ARG A 75 0.24 3.96 -22.11
CA ARG A 75 1.04 5.06 -22.66
C ARG A 75 2.54 4.70 -22.63
N PRO A 76 3.14 4.36 -23.79
CA PRO A 76 4.54 3.95 -23.89
C PRO A 76 5.54 4.96 -23.32
N ALA A 77 5.22 6.25 -23.34
CA ALA A 77 6.06 7.31 -22.74
C ALA A 77 6.33 7.13 -21.23
N ASN A 78 5.58 6.27 -20.54
CA ASN A 78 5.75 5.98 -19.12
C ASN A 78 6.73 4.80 -18.85
N GLU A 79 7.15 4.05 -19.86
CA GLU A 79 7.97 2.84 -19.69
C GLU A 79 9.35 3.13 -19.07
N ALA A 80 10.04 4.17 -19.55
CA ALA A 80 11.34 4.58 -19.01
C ALA A 80 11.25 5.01 -17.53
N PHE A 81 10.17 5.71 -17.17
CA PHE A 81 9.90 6.08 -15.79
C PHE A 81 9.61 4.85 -14.93
N LEU A 82 8.79 3.91 -15.41
CA LEU A 82 8.47 2.67 -14.71
C LEU A 82 9.73 1.85 -14.42
N TYR A 83 10.60 1.67 -15.40
CA TYR A 83 11.85 0.93 -15.23
C TYR A 83 12.71 1.54 -14.11
N GLY A 84 12.97 2.84 -14.17
CA GLY A 84 13.76 3.53 -13.14
C GLY A 84 13.08 3.50 -11.77
N TRP A 85 11.76 3.58 -11.71
CA TRP A 85 11.03 3.47 -10.46
C TRP A 85 11.21 2.08 -9.81
N LEU A 86 11.03 1.01 -10.59
CA LEU A 86 11.22 -0.37 -10.10
C LEU A 86 12.65 -0.61 -9.62
N ALA A 87 13.66 -0.09 -10.32
CA ALA A 87 15.07 -0.29 -10.00
C ALA A 87 15.53 0.41 -8.71
N HIS A 88 14.83 1.46 -8.26
CA HIS A 88 15.31 2.33 -7.19
C HIS A 88 14.34 2.52 -6.01
N ARG A 89 13.09 2.05 -6.11
CA ARG A 89 12.03 2.37 -5.13
C ARG A 89 11.34 1.15 -4.52
N ILE A 90 11.70 -0.06 -4.93
CA ILE A 90 11.26 -1.28 -4.26
C ILE A 90 12.37 -1.74 -3.32
N SER A 91 12.01 -2.13 -2.10
CA SER A 91 12.93 -2.52 -1.02
C SER A 91 12.84 -3.99 -0.59
#